data_AF-A0A927GTG1-F1
#
_entry.id   AF-A0A927GTG1-F1
#
_cell.length_a   1.000
_cell.length_b   1.000
_cell.length_c   1.000
_cell.angle_alpha   90.00
_cell.angle_beta   90.00
_cell.angle_gamma   90.00
#
_symmetry.space_group_name_H-M   'P 1'
#
loop_
_entity.id
_entity.type
_entity.pdbx_description
1 polymer ?
#
loop_
_entity_poly.entity_id
_entity_poly.type
_entity_poly.pdbx_seq_one_letter_code
_entity_poly.pdbx_strand_id
1 'polypeptide(L)'
;MTIRPFTRELDACYEFQGHREAYARMLLAVENRLLGVLTGEVGSGKSALLRRLFRSLDPMRNEMSEAMLLELRFVMSHQMDARSLFPVLLAGQPELRKRLRLKKYEAISQRIGIQYHLGGMSREETAAYIRHHLEVAKLQRPVFSESAIQMLYAASQGLPRVVNQICSQILFEAEGNETEVVEEMQISRVLTDMERQRGTAG
;
A
#
# COMPACT_ATOMS: atom_id res chain seq x y z
N MET A 1 -22.44 0.38 -18.51
CA MET A 1 -21.39 -0.53 -18.01
C MET A 1 -21.16 -0.20 -16.55
N THR A 2 -21.58 -1.06 -15.64
CA THR A 2 -21.37 -0.90 -14.19
C THR A 2 -19.90 -1.22 -13.90
N ILE A 3 -19.13 -0.23 -13.48
CA ILE A 3 -17.72 -0.41 -13.11
C ILE A 3 -17.70 -1.25 -11.84
N ARG A 4 -16.96 -2.36 -11.83
CA ARG A 4 -16.78 -3.15 -10.60
C ARG A 4 -15.99 -2.31 -9.59
N PRO A 5 -16.51 -2.05 -8.37
CA PRO A 5 -15.75 -1.36 -7.34
C PRO A 5 -14.54 -2.20 -6.88
N PHE A 6 -13.60 -1.57 -6.17
CA PHE A 6 -12.41 -2.23 -5.57
C PHE A 6 -11.44 -2.89 -6.56
N THR A 7 -11.31 -2.34 -7.78
CA THR A 7 -10.27 -2.74 -8.72
C THR A 7 -8.94 -2.03 -8.44
N ARG A 8 -7.82 -2.67 -8.81
CA ARG A 8 -6.46 -2.12 -8.64
C ARG A 8 -6.25 -0.75 -9.29
N GLU A 9 -7.02 -0.42 -10.32
CA GLU A 9 -6.96 0.86 -11.02
C GLU A 9 -7.55 1.99 -10.18
N LEU A 10 -8.65 1.71 -9.46
CA LEU A 10 -9.31 2.65 -8.56
C LEU A 10 -8.52 2.86 -7.27
N ASP A 11 -7.81 1.82 -6.80
CA ASP A 11 -6.93 1.92 -5.62
C ASP A 11 -5.86 3.01 -5.80
N ALA A 12 -5.44 3.28 -7.05
CA ALA A 12 -4.43 4.28 -7.35
C ALA A 12 -4.94 5.73 -7.27
N CYS A 13 -6.26 5.93 -7.14
CA CYS A 13 -6.90 7.24 -7.09
C CYS A 13 -7.15 7.74 -5.66
N TYR A 14 -7.04 6.89 -4.63
CA TYR A 14 -7.29 7.27 -3.25
C TYR A 14 -6.01 7.36 -2.42
N GLU A 15 -5.84 8.47 -1.69
CA GLU A 15 -4.68 8.74 -0.85
C GLU A 15 -5.07 9.05 0.59
N PHE A 16 -4.79 8.11 1.48
CA PHE A 16 -4.87 8.34 2.91
C PHE A 16 -3.61 9.04 3.43
N GLN A 17 -3.65 9.53 4.67
CA GLN A 17 -2.60 10.35 5.28
C GLN A 17 -1.23 9.66 5.20
N GLY A 18 -1.18 8.35 5.48
CA GLY A 18 0.04 7.57 5.41
C GLY A 18 0.69 7.56 4.02
N HIS A 19 -0.11 7.54 2.94
CA HIS A 19 0.41 7.65 1.58
C HIS A 19 0.99 9.03 1.30
N ARG A 20 0.34 10.11 1.74
CA ARG A 20 0.82 11.48 1.54
C ARG A 20 2.13 11.73 2.26
N GLU A 21 2.23 11.30 3.51
CA GLU A 21 3.46 11.42 4.30
C GLU A 21 4.61 10.58 3.73
N ALA A 22 4.32 9.33 3.37
CA ALA A 22 5.29 8.46 2.73
C ALA A 22 5.78 9.07 1.40
N TYR A 23 4.88 9.60 0.59
CA TYR A 23 5.23 10.23 -0.70
C TYR A 23 6.13 11.44 -0.48
N ALA A 24 5.75 12.36 0.42
CA ALA A 24 6.55 13.54 0.75
C ALA A 24 7.96 13.17 1.25
N ARG A 25 8.05 12.17 2.13
CA ARG A 25 9.35 11.69 2.63
C ARG A 25 10.20 11.05 1.54
N MET A 26 9.59 10.25 0.65
CA MET A 26 10.34 9.65 -0.46
C MET A 26 10.77 10.71 -1.48
N LEU A 27 9.95 11.72 -1.72
CA LEU A 27 10.31 12.85 -2.57
C LEU A 27 11.52 13.61 -1.99
N LEU A 28 11.50 13.91 -0.68
CA LEU A 28 12.65 14.50 0.00
C LEU A 28 13.90 13.62 -0.09
N ALA A 29 13.75 12.29 -0.06
CA ALA A 29 14.87 11.37 -0.20
C ALA A 29 15.47 11.45 -1.62
N VAL A 30 14.61 11.58 -2.62
CA VAL A 30 15.02 11.77 -4.02
C VAL A 30 15.72 13.11 -4.22
N GLU A 31 15.09 14.21 -3.79
CA GLU A 31 15.60 15.58 -3.93
C GLU A 31 16.96 15.76 -3.25
N ASN A 32 17.10 15.23 -2.04
CA ASN A 32 18.34 15.35 -1.26
C ASN A 32 19.35 14.23 -1.55
N ARG A 33 19.07 13.36 -2.55
CA ARG A 33 19.93 12.22 -2.94
C ARG A 33 20.29 11.31 -1.76
N LEU A 34 19.32 11.09 -0.88
CA LEU A 34 19.46 10.27 0.32
C LEU A 34 19.10 8.80 0.03
N LEU A 35 19.60 7.90 0.89
CA LEU A 35 19.08 6.55 0.97
C LEU A 35 17.73 6.59 1.70
N GLY A 36 16.64 6.40 0.95
CA GLY A 36 15.27 6.31 1.46
C GLY A 36 14.85 4.86 1.68
N VAL A 37 14.17 4.58 2.79
CA VAL A 37 13.62 3.25 3.09
C VAL A 37 12.11 3.34 3.33
N LEU A 38 11.33 2.66 2.49
CA LEU A 38 9.89 2.51 2.63
C LEU A 38 9.56 1.06 3.02
N THR A 39 9.07 0.87 4.24
CA THR A 39 8.54 -0.42 4.71
C THR A 39 7.04 -0.36 4.88
N GLY A 40 6.39 -1.51 5.05
CA GLY A 40 4.95 -1.60 5.28
C GLY A 40 4.46 -3.03 5.15
N GLU A 41 3.28 -3.33 5.66
CA GLU A 41 2.68 -4.67 5.56
C GLU A 41 2.37 -5.06 4.11
N VAL A 42 2.19 -6.34 3.83
CA VAL A 42 1.75 -6.79 2.50
C VAL A 42 0.36 -6.21 2.22
N GLY A 43 0.20 -5.51 1.09
CA GLY A 43 -1.07 -4.87 0.74
C GLY A 43 -1.28 -3.45 1.28
N SER A 44 -0.31 -2.86 1.96
CA SER A 44 -0.31 -1.44 2.42
C SER A 44 -0.23 -0.39 1.30
N GLY A 45 -0.03 -0.79 0.04
CA GLY A 45 0.03 0.16 -1.09
C GLY A 45 1.42 0.73 -1.43
N LYS A 46 2.52 0.20 -0.87
CA LYS A 46 3.90 0.63 -1.20
C LYS A 46 4.18 0.72 -2.70
N SER A 47 3.77 -0.30 -3.47
CA SER A 47 4.01 -0.34 -4.92
C SER A 47 3.21 0.72 -5.67
N ALA A 48 2.01 1.07 -5.21
CA ALA A 48 1.21 2.14 -5.80
C ALA A 48 1.89 3.50 -5.59
N LEU A 49 2.39 3.76 -4.38
CA LEU A 49 3.15 4.96 -4.05
C LEU A 49 4.42 5.11 -4.89
N LEU A 50 5.23 4.04 -5.00
CA LEU A 50 6.46 4.08 -5.79
C LEU A 50 6.18 4.32 -7.28
N ARG A 51 5.17 3.65 -7.86
CA ARG A 51 4.76 3.89 -9.24
C ARG A 51 4.30 5.33 -9.49
N ARG A 52 3.66 5.96 -8.50
CA ARG A 52 3.31 7.39 -8.57
C ARG A 52 4.56 8.26 -8.52
N LEU A 53 5.47 7.98 -7.59
CA LEU A 53 6.73 8.71 -7.46
C LEU A 53 7.55 8.64 -8.75
N PHE A 54 7.68 7.46 -9.38
CA PHE A 54 8.36 7.35 -10.66
C PHE A 54 7.69 8.17 -11.76
N ARG A 55 6.34 8.17 -11.82
CA ARG A 55 5.59 8.98 -12.80
C ARG A 55 5.71 10.49 -12.57
N SER A 56 5.82 10.95 -11.33
CA SER A 56 6.02 12.39 -11.03
C SER A 56 7.44 12.85 -11.30
N LEU A 57 8.41 11.93 -11.33
CA LEU A 57 9.79 12.19 -11.72
C LEU A 57 10.03 12.12 -13.23
N ASP A 58 9.12 11.51 -14.00
CA ASP A 58 9.21 11.35 -15.47
C ASP A 58 9.29 12.67 -16.28
N PRO A 59 8.82 13.85 -15.83
CA PRO A 59 9.12 15.12 -16.51
C PRO A 59 10.61 15.53 -16.42
N MET A 60 11.39 14.96 -15.50
CA MET A 60 12.82 15.23 -15.31
C MET A 60 13.72 14.19 -16.01
N ARG A 61 13.16 13.37 -16.90
CA ARG A 61 13.87 12.37 -17.69
C ARG A 61 14.74 13.02 -18.76
N ASN A 62 15.87 13.60 -18.36
CA ASN A 62 17.08 13.52 -19.16
C ASN A 62 18.07 12.59 -18.45
N GLU A 63 18.40 11.51 -19.17
CA GLU A 63 19.54 10.61 -18.96
C GLU A 63 19.44 9.62 -17.80
N MET A 64 18.56 8.64 -17.94
CA MET A 64 18.83 7.30 -17.41
C MET A 64 19.95 6.66 -18.25
N SER A 65 21.20 7.05 -18.01
CA SER A 65 22.39 6.47 -18.66
C SER A 65 22.57 5.00 -18.25
N GLU A 66 23.12 4.17 -19.13
CA GLU A 66 23.53 2.78 -18.87
C GLU A 66 24.39 2.63 -17.59
N ALA A 67 25.02 3.71 -17.13
CA ALA A 67 25.70 3.80 -15.83
C ALA A 67 24.80 3.43 -14.63
N MET A 68 23.50 3.78 -14.64
CA MET A 68 22.55 3.45 -13.55
C MET A 68 22.24 1.96 -13.44
N LEU A 69 22.30 1.22 -14.56
CA LEU A 69 22.10 -0.24 -14.59
C LEU A 69 23.38 -0.99 -14.20
N LEU A 70 24.55 -0.43 -14.49
CA LEU A 70 25.85 -1.00 -14.11
C LEU A 70 26.16 -0.84 -12.60
N GLU A 71 25.70 0.23 -11.95
CA GLU A 71 25.95 0.47 -10.52
C GLU A 71 25.08 -0.36 -9.56
N LEU A 72 23.93 -0.90 -9.98
CA LEU A 72 23.23 -1.92 -9.19
C LEU A 72 24.12 -3.12 -8.87
N ARG A 73 25.11 -3.40 -9.73
CA ARG A 73 26.13 -4.43 -9.53
C ARG A 73 27.25 -3.97 -8.58
N PHE A 74 27.54 -2.67 -8.51
CA PHE A 74 28.56 -2.07 -7.64
C PHE A 74 28.07 -1.77 -6.21
N VAL A 75 26.79 -1.43 -6.04
CA VAL A 75 26.13 -1.30 -4.72
C VAL A 75 26.15 -2.63 -3.93
N MET A 76 26.28 -3.76 -4.63
CA MET A 76 26.46 -5.09 -4.04
C MET A 76 27.94 -5.48 -3.82
N SER A 77 28.90 -4.73 -4.38
CA SER A 77 30.34 -4.98 -4.24
C SER A 77 31.05 -3.81 -3.54
N HIS A 78 31.17 -3.92 -2.22
CA HIS A 78 32.30 -3.51 -1.39
C HIS A 78 33.29 -2.45 -1.94
N GLN A 79 32.86 -1.21 -2.21
CA GLN A 79 33.56 0.05 -1.84
C GLN A 79 32.60 1.22 -2.15
N MET A 80 32.02 1.82 -1.11
CA MET A 80 31.09 2.96 -1.24
C MET A 80 31.72 4.18 -0.57
N ASP A 81 32.67 4.82 -1.25
CA ASP A 81 33.19 6.13 -0.85
C ASP A 81 32.20 7.25 -1.15
N ALA A 82 32.42 8.38 -0.48
CA ALA A 82 31.43 9.37 -0.07
C ALA A 82 30.66 10.08 -1.20
N ARG A 83 29.33 10.20 -0.98
CA ARG A 83 28.30 10.84 -1.82
C ARG A 83 27.74 9.94 -2.93
N SER A 84 26.65 9.24 -2.61
CA SER A 84 25.78 8.62 -3.63
C SER A 84 25.39 9.68 -4.65
N LEU A 85 25.78 9.49 -5.92
CA LEU A 85 25.41 10.37 -7.02
C LEU A 85 23.92 10.24 -7.37
N PHE A 86 23.26 9.16 -6.92
CA PHE A 86 21.87 8.83 -7.19
C PHE A 86 21.08 8.53 -5.91
N PRO A 87 19.81 8.96 -5.82
CA PRO A 87 18.92 8.57 -4.73
C PRO A 87 18.59 7.08 -4.83
N VAL A 88 18.78 6.35 -3.72
CA VAL A 88 18.44 4.92 -3.63
C VAL A 88 17.20 4.79 -2.75
N LEU A 89 16.14 4.20 -3.30
CA LEU A 89 14.93 3.88 -2.56
C LEU A 89 14.81 2.37 -2.34
N LEU A 90 14.84 1.94 -1.08
CA LEU A 90 14.59 0.55 -0.69
C LEU A 90 13.13 0.38 -0.28
N ALA A 91 12.44 -0.57 -0.91
CA ALA A 91 11.07 -0.91 -0.58
C ALA A 91 10.99 -2.35 -0.04
N GLY A 92 10.32 -2.56 1.08
CA GLY A 92 10.25 -3.90 1.68
C GLY A 92 9.15 -4.11 2.70
N GLN A 93 9.11 -5.32 3.23
CA GLN A 93 8.26 -5.70 4.37
C GLN A 93 8.89 -5.20 5.69
N PRO A 94 8.17 -5.22 6.83
CA PRO A 94 8.68 -4.75 8.12
C PRO A 94 10.00 -5.44 8.54
N GLU A 95 10.24 -6.67 8.08
CA GLU A 95 11.46 -7.46 8.30
C GLU A 95 12.69 -6.75 7.74
N LEU A 96 12.56 -6.00 6.64
CA LEU A 96 13.67 -5.24 6.08
C LEU A 96 14.20 -4.23 7.09
N ARG A 97 13.30 -3.51 7.78
CA ARG A 97 13.68 -2.56 8.83
C ARG A 97 14.34 -3.27 10.01
N LYS A 98 13.85 -4.44 10.42
CA LYS A 98 14.48 -5.25 11.48
C LYS A 98 15.88 -5.70 11.07
N ARG A 99 16.03 -6.19 9.82
CA ARG A 99 17.31 -6.62 9.26
C ARG A 99 18.31 -5.46 9.23
N LEU A 100 17.93 -4.29 8.72
CA LEU A 100 18.82 -3.13 8.62
C LEU A 100 19.36 -2.64 9.99
N ARG A 101 18.70 -2.98 11.09
CA ARG A 101 19.17 -2.67 12.46
C ARG A 101 20.19 -3.66 13.02
N LEU A 102 20.45 -4.78 12.33
CA LEU A 102 21.46 -5.74 12.79
C LEU A 102 22.86 -5.12 12.67
N LYS A 103 23.74 -5.41 13.64
CA LYS A 103 25.12 -4.87 13.72
C LYS A 103 25.90 -5.02 12.41
N LYS A 104 25.71 -6.12 11.68
CA LYS A 104 26.36 -6.35 10.38
C LYS A 104 25.98 -5.37 9.26
N TYR A 105 24.89 -4.61 9.42
CA TYR A 105 24.44 -3.60 8.45
C TYR A 105 24.51 -2.17 9.03
N GLU A 106 25.21 -1.96 10.14
CA GLU A 106 25.31 -0.67 10.81
C GLU A 106 25.78 0.45 9.87
N ALA A 107 26.77 0.17 9.01
CA ALA A 107 27.26 1.12 8.00
C ALA A 107 26.18 1.55 6.99
N ILE A 108 25.27 0.65 6.61
CA ILE A 108 24.14 0.98 5.72
C ILE A 108 23.08 1.74 6.51
N SER A 109 22.78 1.31 7.73
CA SER A 109 21.78 1.91 8.61
C SER A 109 22.09 3.38 8.91
N GLN A 110 23.37 3.72 9.12
CA GLN A 110 23.83 5.10 9.34
C GLN A 110 23.64 6.01 8.12
N ARG A 111 23.56 5.44 6.91
CA ARG A 111 23.36 6.21 5.66
C ARG A 111 21.89 6.39 5.30
N ILE A 112 20.96 5.72 5.99
CA ILE A 112 19.53 5.90 5.77
C ILE A 112 19.14 7.29 6.25
N GLY A 113 19.02 8.24 5.32
CA GLY A 113 18.64 9.61 5.62
C GLY A 113 17.14 9.74 5.90
N ILE A 114 16.32 8.89 5.27
CA ILE A 114 14.87 8.92 5.44
C ILE A 114 14.32 7.50 5.55
N GLN A 115 13.48 7.27 6.56
CA GLN A 115 12.72 6.03 6.72
C GLN A 115 11.24 6.32 6.96
N TYR A 116 10.38 5.54 6.30
CA TYR A 116 8.94 5.54 6.57
C TYR A 116 8.40 4.10 6.64
N HIS A 117 7.41 3.91 7.50
CA HIS A 117 6.66 2.67 7.60
C HIS A 117 5.19 2.96 7.26
N LEU A 118 4.75 2.45 6.11
CA LEU A 118 3.39 2.59 5.62
C LEU A 118 2.50 1.51 6.26
N GLY A 119 1.72 1.95 7.25
CA GLY A 119 0.70 1.14 7.90
C GLY A 119 -0.59 1.02 7.08
N GLY A 120 -1.58 0.37 7.69
CA GLY A 120 -2.97 0.42 7.21
C GLY A 120 -3.60 1.80 7.43
N MET A 121 -4.74 2.00 6.79
CA MET A 121 -5.62 3.15 7.00
C MET A 121 -6.17 3.14 8.43
N SER A 122 -6.50 4.31 8.98
CA SER A 122 -7.37 4.42 10.15
C SER A 122 -8.80 3.95 9.83
N ARG A 123 -9.65 3.82 10.85
CA ARG A 123 -11.07 3.47 10.65
C ARG A 123 -11.77 4.50 9.78
N GLU A 124 -11.55 5.78 10.05
CA GLU A 124 -12.13 6.90 9.33
C GLU A 124 -11.66 6.94 7.88
N GLU A 125 -10.37 6.70 7.65
CA GLU A 125 -9.81 6.59 6.30
C GLU A 125 -10.32 5.36 5.56
N THR A 126 -10.52 4.23 6.25
CA THR A 126 -11.11 3.01 5.68
C THR A 126 -12.55 3.25 5.24
N ALA A 127 -13.36 3.93 6.05
CA ALA A 127 -14.72 4.30 5.71
C ALA A 127 -14.76 5.20 4.46
N ALA A 128 -13.90 6.23 4.43
CA ALA A 128 -13.80 7.15 3.31
C ALA A 128 -13.26 6.46 2.04
N TYR A 129 -12.34 5.50 2.17
CA TYR A 129 -11.83 4.66 1.08
C TYR A 129 -12.94 3.81 0.46
N ILE A 130 -13.72 3.10 1.29
CA ILE A 130 -14.87 2.30 0.85
C ILE A 130 -15.87 3.19 0.11
N ARG A 131 -16.23 4.34 0.69
CA ARG A 131 -17.15 5.30 0.09
C ARG A 131 -16.67 5.77 -1.28
N HIS A 132 -15.39 6.16 -1.39
CA HIS A 132 -14.80 6.58 -2.66
C HIS A 132 -14.92 5.50 -3.73
N HIS A 133 -14.60 4.25 -3.42
CA HIS A 133 -14.69 3.14 -4.38
C HIS A 133 -16.13 2.85 -4.82
N LEU A 134 -17.10 2.99 -3.93
CA LEU A 134 -18.53 2.86 -4.26
C LEU A 134 -19.02 4.01 -5.16
N GLU A 135 -18.61 5.24 -4.85
CA GLU A 135 -18.93 6.43 -5.65
C GLU A 135 -18.42 6.31 -7.08
N VAL A 136 -17.16 5.87 -7.26
CA VAL A 136 -16.59 5.68 -8.60
C VAL A 136 -17.29 4.56 -9.37
N ALA A 137 -17.75 3.52 -8.68
CA ALA A 137 -18.59 2.48 -9.26
C ALA A 137 -20.05 2.90 -9.51
N LYS A 138 -20.40 4.16 -9.20
CA LYS A 138 -21.77 4.74 -9.29
C LYS A 138 -22.79 4.04 -8.40
N LEU A 139 -22.33 3.40 -7.32
CA LEU A 139 -23.18 2.85 -6.26
C LEU A 139 -23.42 3.96 -5.23
N GLN A 140 -24.42 4.80 -5.48
CA GLN A 140 -24.74 5.97 -4.64
C GLN A 140 -25.62 5.65 -3.41
N ARG A 141 -25.93 4.37 -3.17
CA ARG A 141 -26.67 3.94 -1.98
C ARG A 141 -25.68 3.59 -0.86
N PRO A 142 -26.02 3.83 0.42
CA PRO A 142 -25.18 3.39 1.54
C PRO A 142 -25.18 1.85 1.58
N VAL A 143 -24.14 1.25 1.00
CA VAL A 143 -24.04 -0.21 0.93
C VAL A 143 -23.64 -0.81 2.27
N PHE A 144 -22.96 -0.07 3.15
CA PHE A 144 -22.45 -0.56 4.43
C PHE A 144 -22.95 0.29 5.60
N SER A 145 -23.41 -0.35 6.67
CA SER A 145 -23.70 0.30 7.95
C SER A 145 -22.41 0.68 8.69
N GLU A 146 -22.50 1.57 9.69
CA GLU A 146 -21.37 1.91 10.56
C GLU A 146 -20.82 0.69 11.32
N SER A 147 -21.71 -0.22 11.77
CA SER A 147 -21.30 -1.47 12.43
C SER A 147 -20.54 -2.38 11.46
N ALA A 148 -20.96 -2.46 10.20
CA ALA A 148 -20.25 -3.21 9.17
C ALA A 148 -18.86 -2.61 8.90
N ILE A 149 -18.74 -1.29 8.80
CA ILE A 149 -17.46 -0.60 8.61
C ILE A 149 -16.53 -0.86 9.82
N GLN A 150 -17.06 -0.82 11.04
CA GLN A 150 -16.27 -1.11 12.25
C GLN A 150 -15.73 -2.54 12.25
N MET A 151 -16.56 -3.54 11.95
CA MET A 151 -16.11 -4.94 11.88
C MET A 151 -15.11 -5.15 10.73
N LEU A 152 -15.37 -4.55 9.57
CA LEU A 152 -14.48 -4.63 8.42
C LEU A 152 -13.11 -4.02 8.73
N TYR A 153 -13.06 -2.86 9.39
CA TYR A 153 -11.82 -2.26 9.86
C TYR A 153 -11.09 -3.19 10.84
N ALA A 154 -11.79 -3.75 11.83
CA ALA A 154 -11.19 -4.67 12.80
C ALA A 154 -10.59 -5.91 12.13
N ALA A 155 -11.26 -6.47 11.13
CA ALA A 155 -10.77 -7.64 10.39
C ALA A 155 -9.62 -7.31 9.42
N SER A 156 -9.67 -6.13 8.79
CA SER A 156 -8.69 -5.73 7.76
C SER A 156 -7.47 -5.00 8.31
N GLN A 157 -7.57 -4.44 9.53
CA GLN A 157 -6.62 -3.50 10.10
C GLN A 157 -6.35 -2.30 9.16
N GLY A 158 -7.36 -1.93 8.36
CA GLY A 158 -7.28 -0.86 7.37
C GLY A 158 -6.33 -1.13 6.20
N LEU A 159 -5.87 -2.37 5.99
CA LEU A 159 -5.02 -2.71 4.84
C LEU A 159 -5.85 -2.70 3.55
N PRO A 160 -5.55 -1.83 2.56
CA PRO A 160 -6.37 -1.67 1.35
C PRO A 160 -6.65 -3.00 0.63
N ARG A 161 -5.65 -3.88 0.52
CA ARG A 161 -5.83 -5.19 -0.12
C ARG A 161 -6.86 -6.07 0.60
N VAL A 162 -6.86 -6.06 1.94
CA VAL A 162 -7.78 -6.89 2.73
C VAL A 162 -9.18 -6.28 2.71
N VAL A 163 -9.27 -4.95 2.82
CA VAL A 163 -10.51 -4.19 2.62
C VAL A 163 -11.15 -4.54 1.27
N ASN A 164 -10.39 -4.44 0.18
CA ASN A 164 -10.87 -4.77 -1.17
C ASN A 164 -11.36 -6.21 -1.28
N GLN A 165 -10.65 -7.16 -0.66
CA GLN A 165 -11.03 -8.58 -0.70
C GLN A 165 -12.38 -8.80 0.00
N ILE A 166 -12.54 -8.26 1.21
CA ILE A 166 -13.77 -8.38 1.99
C ILE A 166 -14.94 -7.69 1.25
N CYS A 167 -14.75 -6.43 0.83
CA CYS A 167 -15.79 -5.68 0.12
C CYS A 167 -16.20 -6.34 -1.20
N SER A 168 -15.25 -6.84 -1.99
CA SER A 168 -15.56 -7.48 -3.28
C SER A 168 -16.41 -8.73 -3.10
N GLN A 169 -16.09 -9.55 -2.08
CA GLN A 169 -16.83 -10.78 -1.78
C GLN A 169 -18.26 -10.47 -1.33
N ILE A 170 -18.42 -9.50 -0.42
CA ILE A 170 -19.73 -9.06 0.06
C ILE A 170 -20.60 -8.53 -1.07
N LEU A 171 -20.04 -7.67 -1.92
CA LEU A 171 -20.79 -7.09 -3.04
C LEU A 171 -21.22 -8.14 -4.05
N PHE A 172 -20.39 -9.17 -4.27
CA PHE A 172 -20.74 -10.30 -5.11
C PHE A 172 -21.90 -11.12 -4.51
N GLU A 173 -21.92 -11.35 -3.19
CA GLU A 173 -23.01 -12.06 -2.50
C GLU A 173 -24.30 -11.22 -2.42
N ALA A 174 -24.18 -9.90 -2.27
CA ALA A 174 -25.32 -8.99 -2.20
C ALA A 174 -26.05 -8.86 -3.55
N GLU A 175 -25.33 -8.96 -4.68
CA GLU A 175 -25.93 -8.95 -6.03
C GLU A 175 -26.89 -10.13 -6.24
N GLY A 176 -26.66 -11.27 -5.56
CA GLY A 176 -27.54 -12.45 -5.64
C GLY A 176 -28.74 -12.45 -4.69
N ASN A 177 -28.78 -11.55 -3.68
CA ASN A 177 -29.71 -11.65 -2.54
C ASN A 177 -30.57 -10.39 -2.30
N GLU A 178 -30.66 -9.46 -3.25
CA GLU A 178 -31.42 -8.18 -3.15
C GLU A 178 -31.15 -7.40 -1.83
N THR A 179 -29.95 -7.50 -1.28
CA THR A 179 -29.62 -6.89 0.02
C THR A 179 -29.37 -5.39 -0.14
N GLU A 180 -30.22 -4.55 0.45
CA GLU A 180 -30.11 -3.08 0.32
C GLU A 180 -29.00 -2.47 1.19
N VAL A 181 -28.72 -3.04 2.36
CA VAL A 181 -27.68 -2.58 3.30
C VAL A 181 -26.93 -3.77 3.90
N VAL A 182 -25.61 -3.74 3.83
CA VAL A 182 -24.70 -4.70 4.46
C VAL A 182 -24.51 -4.31 5.92
N GLU A 183 -24.88 -5.21 6.82
CA GLU A 183 -24.64 -5.09 8.25
C GLU A 183 -23.49 -6.01 8.72
N GLU A 184 -23.18 -5.92 10.00
CA GLU A 184 -22.14 -6.71 10.68
C GLU A 184 -22.28 -8.23 10.43
N MET A 185 -23.52 -8.74 10.40
CA MET A 185 -23.78 -10.17 10.22
C MET A 185 -23.23 -10.70 8.89
N GLN A 186 -23.38 -9.93 7.81
CA GLN A 186 -22.87 -10.26 6.48
C GLN A 186 -21.34 -10.26 6.47
N ILE A 187 -20.70 -9.30 7.16
CA ILE A 187 -19.24 -9.27 7.30
C ILE A 187 -18.75 -10.56 8.00
N SER A 188 -19.37 -10.92 9.13
CA SER A 188 -19.00 -12.10 9.92
C SER A 188 -19.12 -13.40 9.12
N ARG A 189 -20.18 -13.55 8.33
CA ARG A 189 -20.37 -14.71 7.43
C ARG A 189 -19.25 -14.82 6.40
N VAL A 190 -18.95 -13.72 5.70
CA VAL A 190 -17.88 -13.68 4.69
C VAL A 190 -16.52 -14.00 5.31
N LEU A 191 -16.22 -13.46 6.50
CA LEU A 191 -14.97 -13.76 7.19
C LEU A 191 -14.86 -15.26 7.54
N THR A 192 -15.95 -15.86 8.02
CA THR A 192 -15.99 -17.30 8.35
C THR A 192 -15.76 -18.16 7.10
N ASP A 193 -16.34 -17.80 5.97
CA ASP A 193 -16.18 -18.54 4.72
C ASP A 193 -14.79 -18.36 4.11
N MET A 194 -14.20 -17.16 4.23
CA MET A 194 -12.82 -16.90 3.84
C MET A 194 -11.82 -17.73 4.68
N GLU A 195 -12.08 -17.94 5.97
CA GLU A 195 -11.26 -18.80 6.84
C GLU A 195 -11.37 -20.27 6.44
N ARG A 196 -12.59 -20.76 6.15
CA ARG A 196 -12.81 -22.14 5.66
C ARG A 196 -12.06 -22.43 4.36
N GLN A 197 -12.08 -21.48 3.42
CA GLN A 197 -11.36 -21.61 2.15
C GLN A 197 -9.83 -21.60 2.32
N ARG A 198 -9.31 -20.94 3.37
CA ARG A 198 -7.89 -20.97 3.70
C ARG A 198 -7.47 -22.27 4.39
N GLY A 199 -8.35 -22.87 5.20
CA GLY A 199 -8.10 -24.12 5.92
C GLY A 199 -8.08 -25.39 5.06
N THR A 200 -8.65 -25.36 3.86
CA THR A 200 -8.63 -26.49 2.91
C THR A 200 -7.41 -26.51 1.98
N ALA A 201 -6.54 -25.50 2.06
CA ALA A 201 -5.35 -25.35 1.22
C ALA A 201 -4.03 -25.66 1.95
N GLY A 202 -4.10 -26.32 3.12
CA GLY A 202 -2.97 -26.70 3.97
C GLY A 202 -2.62 -28.19 3.88
#